data_AF-A0A7K3Z162-F1
#
_entry.id   AF-A0A7K3Z162-F1
#
_cell.length_a   1.000
_cell.length_b   1.000
_cell.length_c   1.000
_cell.angle_alpha   90.00
_cell.angle_beta   90.00
_cell.angle_gamma   90.00
#
_symmetry.space_group_name_H-M   'P 1'
#
loop_
_entity.id
_entity.type
_entity.pdbx_description
1 polymer ?
#
loop_
_entity_poly.entity_id
_entity_poly.type
_entity_poly.pdbx_seq_one_letter_code
_entity_poly.pdbx_strand_id
1 'polypeptide(L)'
;MNAALVQFKKEVINFYVIAILNIVFSALAIAFGISSIVSAVFGNAPDGGLPALRIVSGALAMICFGLGLSWLLSTVEIFDGIDSIRDILCQKDHELSDDRATCLIIRMLAYYRDNRKTIGTMILVCTLGGFGFFILGIMTGLQAVSVFYGGISVTLDALIVIPAMLLTLGIAFVSLLSSYYFSRFSRVWDERLHEIDASECALKEKLGEEQ
;
A
#
# COMPACT_ATOMS: atom_id res chain seq x y z
N MET A 1 0.86 22.76 -23.50
CA MET A 1 0.72 21.37 -23.01
C MET A 1 -0.75 21.11 -22.70
N ASN A 2 -1.34 20.09 -23.32
CA ASN A 2 -2.78 19.79 -23.23
C ASN A 2 -3.18 19.50 -21.77
N ALA A 3 -4.31 20.03 -21.29
CA ALA A 3 -4.70 19.92 -19.87
C ALA A 3 -4.85 18.45 -19.41
N ALA A 4 -5.33 17.58 -20.31
CA ALA A 4 -5.44 16.15 -20.09
C ALA A 4 -4.08 15.47 -19.84
N LEU A 5 -3.03 15.88 -20.58
CA LEU A 5 -1.68 15.33 -20.42
C LEU A 5 -1.05 15.74 -19.08
N VAL A 6 -1.29 16.98 -18.64
CA VAL A 6 -0.85 17.46 -17.31
C VAL A 6 -1.49 16.62 -16.21
N GLN A 7 -2.79 16.35 -16.34
CA GLN A 7 -3.53 15.55 -15.37
C GLN A 7 -3.04 14.08 -15.37
N PHE A 8 -2.89 13.46 -16.54
CA PHE A 8 -2.37 12.11 -16.68
C PHE A 8 -0.98 11.97 -16.04
N LYS A 9 -0.07 12.89 -16.33
CA LYS A 9 1.27 12.92 -15.72
C LYS A 9 1.20 12.99 -14.20
N LYS A 10 0.30 13.83 -13.65
CA LYS A 10 0.10 13.95 -12.20
C LYS A 10 -0.47 12.66 -11.60
N GLU A 11 -1.40 12.01 -12.27
CA GLU A 11 -1.97 10.73 -11.82
C GLU A 11 -0.91 9.63 -11.73
N VAL A 12 -0.08 9.48 -12.78
CA VAL A 12 1.01 8.49 -12.82
C VAL A 12 2.06 8.78 -11.74
N ILE A 13 2.48 10.05 -11.58
CA ILE A 13 3.46 10.43 -10.54
C ILE A 13 2.91 10.17 -9.14
N ASN A 14 1.64 10.52 -8.89
CA ASN A 14 1.03 10.27 -7.58
C ASN A 14 0.97 8.78 -7.27
N PHE A 15 0.54 7.96 -8.24
CA PHE A 15 0.52 6.51 -8.07
C PHE A 15 1.93 5.97 -7.76
N TYR A 16 2.92 6.43 -8.52
CA TYR A 16 4.32 6.05 -8.33
C TYR A 16 4.84 6.35 -6.91
N VAL A 17 4.60 7.58 -6.43
CA VAL A 17 5.02 7.98 -5.06
C VAL A 17 4.34 7.11 -4.01
N ILE A 18 3.05 6.81 -4.18
CA ILE A 18 2.32 5.95 -3.24
C ILE A 18 2.85 4.52 -3.30
N ALA A 19 3.13 3.98 -4.48
CA ALA A 19 3.73 2.66 -4.62
C ALA A 19 5.09 2.57 -3.89
N ILE A 20 5.96 3.57 -4.03
CA ILE A 20 7.22 3.64 -3.26
C ILE A 20 6.96 3.65 -1.76
N LEU A 21 6.02 4.48 -1.28
CA LEU A 21 5.66 4.51 0.14
C LEU A 21 5.19 3.13 0.60
N ASN A 22 4.37 2.42 -0.18
CA ASN A 22 3.96 1.06 0.16
C ASN A 22 5.14 0.08 0.24
N ILE A 23 6.11 0.16 -0.66
CA ILE A 23 7.33 -0.68 -0.60
C ILE A 23 8.11 -0.41 0.69
N VAL A 24 8.32 0.87 1.04
CA VAL A 24 9.07 1.24 2.26
C VAL A 24 8.33 0.78 3.52
N PHE A 25 7.03 1.03 3.61
CA PHE A 25 6.25 0.68 4.81
C PHE A 25 5.95 -0.81 4.93
N SER A 26 5.84 -1.55 3.82
CA SER A 26 5.79 -3.01 3.85
C SER A 26 7.12 -3.61 4.32
N ALA A 27 8.27 -3.06 3.90
CA ALA A 27 9.57 -3.47 4.43
C ALA A 27 9.69 -3.21 5.94
N LEU A 28 9.21 -2.05 6.43
CA LEU A 28 9.15 -1.75 7.86
C LEU A 28 8.23 -2.71 8.62
N ALA A 29 7.06 -3.04 8.04
CA ALA A 29 6.13 -4.02 8.61
C ALA A 29 6.76 -5.41 8.74
N ILE A 30 7.50 -5.86 7.72
CA ILE A 30 8.25 -7.14 7.74
C ILE A 30 9.33 -7.08 8.82
N ALA A 31 10.15 -6.03 8.85
CA ALA A 31 11.21 -5.88 9.85
C ALA A 31 10.66 -5.89 11.28
N PHE A 32 9.54 -5.18 11.51
CA PHE A 32 8.85 -5.18 12.79
C PHE A 32 8.31 -6.58 13.13
N GLY A 33 7.63 -7.25 12.19
CA GLY A 33 7.14 -8.62 12.37
C GLY A 33 8.24 -9.60 12.74
N ILE A 34 9.39 -9.57 12.04
CA ILE A 34 10.56 -10.39 12.36
C ILE A 34 11.07 -10.10 13.77
N SER A 35 11.22 -8.82 14.13
CA SER A 35 11.68 -8.42 15.47
C SER A 35 10.77 -8.95 16.58
N SER A 36 9.45 -8.88 16.38
CA SER A 36 8.45 -9.42 17.32
C SER A 36 8.50 -10.95 17.41
N ILE A 37 8.68 -11.66 16.28
CA ILE A 37 8.83 -13.13 16.25
C ILE A 37 10.09 -13.54 17.03
N VAL A 38 11.22 -12.90 16.77
CA VAL A 38 12.49 -13.16 17.48
C VAL A 38 12.31 -12.96 18.99
N SER A 39 11.69 -11.84 19.39
CA SER A 39 11.44 -11.56 20.81
C SER A 39 10.55 -12.62 21.47
N ALA A 40 9.54 -13.13 20.77
CA ALA A 40 8.67 -14.18 21.26
C ALA A 40 9.40 -15.52 21.42
N VAL A 41 10.25 -15.91 20.46
CA VAL A 41 11.01 -17.18 20.48
C VAL A 41 12.05 -17.20 21.59
N PHE A 42 12.78 -16.09 21.79
CA PHE A 42 13.81 -16.00 22.83
C PHE A 42 13.26 -15.70 24.22
N GLY A 43 11.93 -15.59 24.38
CA GLY A 43 11.30 -15.36 25.68
C GLY A 43 11.54 -13.96 26.26
N ASN A 44 12.10 -13.04 25.46
CA ASN A 44 12.36 -11.64 25.79
C ASN A 44 11.15 -10.73 25.50
N ALA A 45 9.98 -11.32 25.24
CA ALA A 45 8.77 -10.55 25.06
C ALA A 45 8.52 -9.67 26.29
N PRO A 46 8.25 -8.35 26.10
CA PRO A 46 8.00 -7.41 27.20
C PRO A 46 6.78 -7.79 28.05
N ASP A 47 5.98 -8.75 27.57
CA ASP A 47 4.85 -9.35 28.27
C ASP A 47 5.36 -10.22 29.44
N GLY A 48 5.60 -9.57 30.58
CA GLY A 48 5.82 -10.22 31.87
C GLY A 48 4.64 -11.12 32.26
N GLY A 49 4.82 -12.44 32.17
CA GLY A 49 4.21 -13.39 33.09
C GLY A 49 3.00 -14.23 32.64
N LEU A 50 2.32 -13.94 31.52
CA LEU A 50 1.14 -14.72 31.10
C LEU A 50 1.40 -15.48 29.77
N PRO A 51 1.46 -16.83 29.79
CA PRO A 51 1.71 -17.65 28.59
C PRO A 51 0.73 -17.39 27.44
N ALA A 52 -0.53 -17.07 27.75
CA ALA A 52 -1.57 -16.79 26.76
C ALA A 52 -1.27 -15.52 25.94
N LEU A 53 -0.73 -14.47 26.56
CA LEU A 53 -0.41 -13.20 25.88
C LEU A 53 0.73 -13.39 24.87
N ARG A 54 1.74 -14.20 25.22
CA ARG A 54 2.87 -14.54 24.32
C ARG A 54 2.43 -15.30 23.08
N ILE A 55 1.48 -16.23 23.22
CA ILE A 55 0.93 -16.98 22.08
C ILE A 55 0.15 -16.04 21.15
N VAL A 56 -0.65 -15.13 21.73
CA VAL A 56 -1.43 -14.15 20.94
C VAL A 56 -0.53 -13.15 20.24
N SER A 57 0.47 -12.59 20.92
CA SER A 57 1.41 -11.63 20.31
C SER A 57 2.30 -12.28 19.25
N GLY A 58 2.75 -13.53 19.46
CA GLY A 58 3.47 -14.30 18.45
C GLY A 58 2.62 -14.63 17.21
N ALA A 59 1.37 -15.05 17.40
CA ALA A 59 0.44 -15.31 16.29
C ALA A 59 0.16 -14.03 15.48
N LEU A 60 -0.06 -12.91 16.18
CA LEU A 60 -0.28 -11.61 15.54
C LEU A 60 0.96 -11.13 14.77
N ALA A 61 2.16 -11.33 15.31
CA ALA A 61 3.41 -11.01 14.63
C ALA A 61 3.60 -11.82 13.34
N MET A 62 3.26 -13.11 13.36
CA MET A 62 3.28 -13.97 12.16
C MET A 62 2.28 -13.50 11.10
N ILE A 63 1.08 -13.08 11.51
CA ILE A 63 0.07 -12.51 10.61
C ILE A 63 0.58 -11.20 10.00
N CYS A 64 1.12 -10.29 10.82
CA CYS A 64 1.70 -9.03 10.35
C CYS A 64 2.86 -9.25 9.37
N PHE A 65 3.72 -10.25 9.62
CA PHE A 65 4.79 -10.62 8.70
C PHE A 65 4.25 -11.13 7.36
N GLY A 66 3.29 -12.07 7.38
CA GLY A 66 2.68 -12.60 6.16
C GLY A 66 1.94 -11.54 5.34
N LEU A 67 1.23 -10.64 6.03
CA LEU A 67 0.59 -9.49 5.40
C LEU A 67 1.62 -8.52 4.82
N GLY A 68 2.71 -8.22 5.54
CA GLY A 68 3.80 -7.38 5.05
C GLY A 68 4.47 -7.94 3.79
N LEU A 69 4.70 -9.25 3.73
CA LEU A 69 5.26 -9.91 2.56
C LEU A 69 4.30 -9.87 1.36
N SER A 70 3.03 -10.20 1.59
CA SER A 70 2.00 -10.16 0.55
C SER A 70 1.81 -8.74 0.01
N TRP A 71 1.87 -7.75 0.90
CA TRP A 71 1.83 -6.32 0.56
C TRP A 71 3.02 -5.92 -0.31
N LEU A 72 4.24 -6.32 0.08
CA LEU A 72 5.46 -6.01 -0.68
C LEU A 72 5.41 -6.60 -2.10
N LEU A 73 5.09 -7.90 -2.21
CA LEU A 73 5.05 -8.60 -3.50
C LEU A 73 4.02 -7.97 -4.45
N SER A 74 2.81 -7.70 -3.96
CA SER A 74 1.75 -7.07 -4.75
C SER A 74 2.16 -5.66 -5.20
N THR A 75 2.87 -4.91 -4.35
CA THR A 75 3.34 -3.57 -4.68
C THR A 75 4.41 -3.60 -5.76
N VAL A 76 5.38 -4.51 -5.66
CA VAL A 76 6.50 -4.63 -6.61
C VAL A 76 5.99 -5.02 -8.00
N GLU A 77 5.03 -5.94 -8.07
CA GLU A 77 4.41 -6.35 -9.34
C GLU A 77 3.77 -5.16 -10.07
N ILE A 78 3.07 -4.28 -9.34
CA ILE A 78 2.44 -3.09 -9.92
C ILE A 78 3.47 -1.97 -10.18
N PHE A 79 4.53 -1.89 -9.39
CA PHE A 79 5.52 -0.83 -9.46
C PHE A 79 6.32 -0.86 -10.76
N ASP A 80 6.78 -2.04 -11.18
CA ASP A 80 7.65 -2.20 -12.36
C ASP A 80 7.01 -1.64 -13.65
N GLY A 81 5.74 -1.96 -13.88
CA GLY A 81 5.04 -1.44 -15.05
C GLY A 81 4.80 0.07 -15.00
N ILE A 82 4.61 0.65 -13.82
CA ILE A 82 4.36 2.09 -13.66
C ILE A 82 5.64 2.91 -13.73
N ASP A 83 6.75 2.39 -13.19
CA ASP A 83 8.08 3.00 -13.33
C ASP A 83 8.45 3.16 -14.82
N SER A 84 8.19 2.11 -15.62
CA SER A 84 8.44 2.16 -17.07
C SER A 84 7.62 3.24 -17.81
N ILE A 85 6.36 3.48 -17.40
CA ILE A 85 5.49 4.50 -18.00
C ILE A 85 5.90 5.90 -17.52
N ARG A 86 6.24 6.02 -16.23
CA ARG A 86 6.71 7.27 -15.62
C ARG A 86 8.01 7.76 -16.27
N ASP A 87 8.96 6.86 -16.54
CA ASP A 87 10.24 7.24 -17.13
C ASP A 87 10.10 7.83 -18.53
N ILE A 88 9.17 7.29 -19.33
CA ILE A 88 8.85 7.84 -20.66
C ILE A 88 8.17 9.23 -20.51
N LEU A 89 7.32 9.42 -19.50
CA LEU A 89 6.65 10.71 -19.22
C LEU A 89 7.57 11.79 -18.65
N CYS A 90 8.68 11.38 -18.03
CA CYS A 90 9.65 12.27 -17.37
C CYS A 90 10.89 12.54 -18.24
N GLN A 91 11.04 11.89 -19.39
CA GLN A 91 12.11 12.15 -20.35
C GLN A 91 12.06 13.63 -20.82
N LYS A 92 13.15 14.37 -20.59
CA LYS A 92 13.25 15.83 -20.80
C LYS A 92 13.45 16.25 -22.26
N ASP A 93 13.89 15.33 -23.13
CA ASP A 93 14.41 15.69 -24.47
C ASP A 93 13.37 15.72 -25.60
N HIS A 94 12.13 15.31 -25.35
CA HIS A 94 11.08 15.40 -26.36
C HIS A 94 9.82 16.02 -25.78
N GLU A 95 9.37 17.13 -26.37
CA GLU A 95 7.96 17.50 -26.29
C GLU A 95 7.15 16.26 -26.70
N LEU A 96 6.39 15.72 -25.76
CA LEU A 96 5.52 14.58 -26.01
C LEU A 96 4.50 14.99 -27.07
N SER A 97 4.72 14.54 -28.31
CA SER A 97 3.72 14.63 -29.37
C SER A 97 2.40 14.03 -28.89
N ASP A 98 1.28 14.56 -29.38
CA ASP A 98 -0.08 14.14 -28.99
C ASP A 98 -0.29 12.63 -29.26
N ASP A 99 0.30 12.11 -30.33
CA ASP A 99 0.29 10.68 -30.66
C ASP A 99 1.01 9.83 -29.60
N ARG A 100 2.14 10.33 -29.10
CA ARG A 100 2.94 9.63 -28.08
C ARG A 100 2.27 9.69 -26.71
N ALA A 101 1.62 10.80 -26.39
CA ALA A 101 0.78 10.93 -25.20
C ALA A 101 -0.40 9.95 -25.24
N THR A 102 -1.09 9.86 -26.38
CA THR A 102 -2.21 8.93 -26.58
C THR A 102 -1.75 7.47 -26.45
N CYS A 103 -0.63 7.12 -27.07
CA CYS A 103 -0.02 5.79 -26.96
C CYS A 103 0.29 5.41 -25.50
N LEU A 104 0.81 6.35 -24.70
CA LEU A 104 1.09 6.13 -23.27
C LEU A 104 -0.19 5.95 -22.44
N ILE A 105 -1.25 6.70 -22.73
CA ILE A 105 -2.54 6.55 -22.05
C ILE A 105 -3.13 5.16 -22.35
N ILE A 106 -3.10 4.72 -23.62
CA ILE A 106 -3.56 3.39 -24.02
C ILE A 106 -2.72 2.29 -23.33
N ARG A 107 -1.39 2.46 -23.28
CA ARG A 107 -0.50 1.52 -22.59
C ARG A 107 -0.82 1.44 -21.10
N MET A 108 -1.08 2.57 -20.45
CA MET A 108 -1.49 2.61 -19.03
C MET A 108 -2.85 1.95 -18.82
N LEU A 109 -3.80 2.14 -19.74
CA LEU A 109 -5.12 1.52 -19.68
C LEU A 109 -5.02 -0.01 -19.80
N ALA A 110 -4.25 -0.51 -20.76
CA ALA A 110 -3.99 -1.94 -20.93
C ALA A 110 -3.31 -2.52 -19.69
N TYR A 111 -2.29 -1.84 -19.19
CA TYR A 111 -1.60 -2.21 -17.96
C TYR A 111 -2.54 -2.29 -16.75
N TYR A 112 -3.41 -1.29 -16.58
CA TYR A 112 -4.40 -1.27 -15.51
C TYR A 112 -5.39 -2.43 -15.65
N ARG A 113 -5.90 -2.69 -16.86
CA ARG A 113 -6.83 -3.79 -17.12
C ARG A 113 -6.25 -5.14 -16.70
N ASP A 114 -4.99 -5.40 -17.07
CA ASP A 114 -4.32 -6.66 -16.78
C ASP A 114 -4.02 -6.82 -15.27
N ASN A 115 -3.75 -5.71 -14.58
CA ASN A 115 -3.38 -5.70 -13.15
C ASN A 115 -4.54 -5.30 -12.20
N ARG A 116 -5.77 -5.15 -12.71
CA ARG A 116 -6.93 -4.69 -11.93
C ARG A 116 -7.17 -5.54 -10.67
N LYS A 117 -7.03 -6.87 -10.81
CA LYS A 117 -7.17 -7.81 -9.69
C LYS A 117 -6.09 -7.59 -8.64
N THR A 118 -4.83 -7.45 -9.06
CA THR A 118 -3.69 -7.21 -8.17
C THR A 118 -3.83 -5.89 -7.42
N ILE A 119 -4.27 -4.81 -8.09
CA ILE A 119 -4.57 -3.52 -7.45
C ILE A 119 -5.70 -3.68 -6.42
N GLY A 120 -6.75 -4.44 -6.73
CA GLY A 120 -7.82 -4.75 -5.79
C GLY A 120 -7.34 -5.53 -4.55
N THR A 121 -6.49 -6.54 -4.75
CA THR A 121 -5.86 -7.29 -3.65
C THR A 121 -4.98 -6.37 -2.80
N MET A 122 -4.23 -5.46 -3.43
CA MET A 122 -3.39 -4.49 -2.73
C MET A 122 -4.23 -3.56 -1.83
N ILE A 123 -5.35 -3.04 -2.32
CA ILE A 123 -6.30 -2.23 -1.51
C ILE A 123 -6.75 -3.00 -0.28
N LEU A 124 -7.13 -4.27 -0.46
CA LEU A 124 -7.61 -5.13 0.61
C LEU A 124 -6.50 -5.40 1.63
N VAL A 125 -5.31 -5.77 1.18
CA VAL A 125 -4.14 -6.03 2.05
C VAL A 125 -3.73 -4.77 2.81
N CYS A 126 -3.68 -3.60 2.17
CA CYS A 126 -3.40 -2.32 2.83
C CYS A 126 -4.47 -1.98 3.88
N THR A 127 -5.75 -2.25 3.59
CA THR A 127 -6.84 -2.00 4.54
C THR A 127 -6.73 -2.92 5.76
N LEU A 128 -6.62 -4.24 5.53
CA LEU A 128 -6.51 -5.22 6.61
C LEU A 128 -5.24 -5.03 7.43
N GLY A 129 -4.10 -4.81 6.77
CA GLY A 129 -2.83 -4.49 7.43
C GLY A 129 -2.93 -3.22 8.25
N GLY A 130 -3.54 -2.17 7.71
CA GLY A 130 -3.76 -0.90 8.42
C GLY A 130 -4.54 -1.08 9.72
N PHE A 131 -5.65 -1.81 9.69
CA PHE A 131 -6.42 -2.12 10.91
C PHE A 131 -5.64 -3.01 11.89
N GLY A 132 -4.90 -4.00 11.39
CA GLY A 132 -4.07 -4.87 12.22
C GLY A 132 -2.98 -4.09 12.98
N PHE A 133 -2.23 -3.25 12.27
CA PHE A 133 -1.21 -2.38 12.87
C PHE A 133 -1.80 -1.32 13.79
N PHE A 134 -3.03 -0.85 13.52
CA PHE A 134 -3.72 0.09 14.39
C PHE A 134 -4.07 -0.54 15.74
N ILE A 135 -4.67 -1.74 15.72
CA ILE A 135 -4.98 -2.50 16.94
C ILE A 135 -3.69 -2.79 17.72
N LEU A 136 -2.64 -3.21 17.03
CA LEU A 136 -1.33 -3.48 17.63
C LEU A 136 -0.72 -2.23 18.26
N GLY A 137 -0.85 -1.07 17.61
CA GLY A 137 -0.41 0.22 18.13
C GLY A 137 -1.17 0.61 19.40
N ILE A 138 -2.48 0.40 19.46
CA ILE A 138 -3.28 0.63 20.67
C ILE A 138 -2.85 -0.30 21.81
N MET A 139 -2.66 -1.60 21.52
CA MET A 139 -2.22 -2.57 22.54
C MET A 139 -0.86 -2.19 23.13
N THR A 140 0.09 -1.83 22.26
CA THR A 140 1.43 -1.35 22.66
C THR A 140 1.34 -0.04 23.43
N GLY A 141 0.43 0.86 23.05
CA GLY A 141 0.18 2.12 23.74
C GLY A 141 -0.43 1.94 25.14
N LEU A 142 -1.32 0.97 25.33
CA LEU A 142 -1.88 0.65 26.64
C LEU A 142 -0.81 0.12 27.60
N GLN A 143 0.14 -0.68 27.10
CA GLN A 143 1.33 -1.07 27.86
C GLN A 143 2.15 0.17 28.26
N ALA A 144 2.37 1.12 27.35
CA ALA A 144 3.06 2.37 27.66
C ALA A 144 2.37 3.16 28.79
N VAL A 145 1.05 3.34 28.72
CA VAL A 145 0.27 4.08 29.75
C VAL A 145 0.34 3.38 31.11
N SER A 146 0.32 2.05 31.15
CA SER A 146 0.45 1.29 32.40
C SER A 146 1.81 1.51 33.10
N VAL A 147 2.89 1.69 32.32
CA VAL A 147 4.23 2.05 32.82
C VAL A 147 4.22 3.45 33.45
N PHE A 148 3.46 4.40 32.91
CA PHE A 148 3.39 5.77 33.44
C PHE A 148 2.57 5.89 34.73
N TYR A 149 1.51 5.10 34.91
CA TYR A 149 0.68 5.13 36.13
C TYR A 149 1.34 4.46 37.34
N GLY A 150 2.33 3.59 37.13
CA GLY A 150 3.14 2.95 38.18
C GLY A 150 4.15 3.88 38.88
N GLY A 151 4.20 5.16 38.49
CA GLY A 151 5.18 6.15 38.95
C GLY A 151 6.25 6.41 37.89
N ILE A 152 6.73 7.66 37.81
CA ILE A 152 7.78 8.11 36.89
C ILE A 152 9.12 7.48 37.28
N SER A 153 9.26 6.19 37.00
CA SER A 153 10.56 5.58 36.76
C SER A 153 10.66 5.46 35.24
N VAL A 154 11.55 6.23 34.64
CA VAL A 154 11.89 6.05 33.22
C VAL A 154 12.62 4.71 33.14
N THR A 155 11.86 3.63 33.06
CA THR A 155 12.40 2.29 32.84
C THR A 155 12.85 2.18 31.38
N LEU A 156 13.88 1.39 31.12
CA LEU A 156 14.35 1.10 29.75
C LEU A 156 13.21 0.60 28.84
N ASP A 157 12.19 -0.02 29.42
CA ASP A 157 10.98 -0.47 28.73
C ASP A 157 10.19 0.69 28.10
N ALA A 158 10.04 1.83 28.80
CA ALA A 158 9.32 2.98 28.25
C ALA A 158 10.02 3.57 27.01
N LEU A 159 11.36 3.48 26.97
CA LEU A 159 12.18 3.95 25.85
C LEU A 159 12.02 3.09 24.59
N ILE A 160 11.61 1.82 24.74
CA ILE A 160 11.41 0.87 23.63
C ILE A 160 9.95 0.85 23.17
N VAL A 161 9.01 0.92 24.13
CA VAL A 161 7.57 0.80 23.85
C VAL A 161 7.01 2.04 23.11
N ILE A 162 7.47 3.25 23.43
CA ILE A 162 6.98 4.48 22.78
C ILE A 162 7.36 4.54 21.29
N PRO A 163 8.62 4.32 20.87
CA PRO A 163 8.97 4.26 19.45
C PRO A 163 8.23 3.14 18.70
N ALA A 164 8.05 1.97 19.34
CA ALA A 164 7.29 0.87 18.75
C ALA A 164 5.81 1.23 18.51
N MET A 165 5.19 1.94 19.46
CA MET A 165 3.84 2.48 19.31
C MET A 165 3.75 3.48 18.15
N LEU A 166 4.68 4.43 18.08
CA LEU A 166 4.68 5.43 17.01
C LEU A 166 4.92 4.79 15.63
N LEU A 167 5.80 3.79 15.56
CA LEU A 167 6.09 3.07 14.33
C LEU A 167 4.88 2.27 13.84
N THR A 168 4.22 1.51 14.72
CA THR A 168 3.03 0.72 14.36
C THR A 168 1.85 1.61 13.95
N LEU A 169 1.61 2.72 14.64
CA LEU A 169 0.61 3.71 14.24
C LEU A 169 0.97 4.41 12.92
N GLY A 170 2.24 4.70 12.67
CA GLY A 170 2.72 5.25 11.40
C GLY A 170 2.48 4.29 10.23
N ILE A 171 2.79 3.00 10.41
CA ILE A 171 2.50 1.96 9.42
C ILE A 171 0.99 1.87 9.18
N ALA A 172 0.16 1.88 10.23
CA ALA A 172 -1.29 1.86 10.10
C ALA A 172 -1.81 3.05 9.28
N PHE A 173 -1.35 4.25 9.59
CA PHE A 173 -1.74 5.47 8.89
C PHE A 173 -1.38 5.40 7.39
N VAL A 174 -0.14 5.03 7.06
CA VAL A 174 0.30 4.94 5.66
C VAL A 174 -0.41 3.82 4.90
N SER A 175 -0.73 2.71 5.56
CA SER A 175 -1.48 1.60 4.96
C SER A 175 -2.89 2.05 4.57
N LEU A 176 -3.60 2.74 5.47
CA LEU A 176 -4.95 3.26 5.20
C LEU A 176 -4.93 4.38 4.15
N LEU A 177 -3.93 5.27 4.23
CA LEU A 177 -3.75 6.33 3.24
C LEU A 177 -3.51 5.74 1.84
N SER A 178 -2.64 4.74 1.74
CA SER A 178 -2.34 4.04 0.50
C SER A 178 -3.58 3.35 -0.06
N SER A 179 -4.33 2.65 0.80
CA SER A 179 -5.60 2.04 0.41
C SER A 179 -6.57 3.07 -0.16
N TYR A 180 -6.71 4.24 0.47
CA TYR A 180 -7.60 5.30 -0.01
C TYR A 180 -7.21 5.77 -1.41
N TYR A 181 -5.91 6.02 -1.64
CA TYR A 181 -5.46 6.49 -2.95
C TYR A 181 -5.55 5.41 -4.04
N PHE A 182 -5.23 4.15 -3.74
CA PHE A 182 -5.39 3.07 -4.71
C PHE A 182 -6.86 2.84 -5.06
N SER A 183 -7.77 2.89 -4.09
CA SER A 183 -9.22 2.82 -4.35
C SER A 183 -9.67 3.98 -5.24
N ARG A 184 -9.21 5.20 -4.95
CA ARG A 184 -9.56 6.38 -5.76
C ARG A 184 -9.03 6.25 -7.18
N PHE A 185 -7.78 5.79 -7.34
CA PHE A 185 -7.18 5.55 -8.64
C PHE A 185 -7.96 4.47 -9.40
N SER A 186 -8.16 3.31 -8.78
CA SER A 186 -8.90 2.19 -9.38
C SER A 186 -10.29 2.60 -9.83
N ARG A 187 -11.02 3.40 -9.05
CA ARG A 187 -12.34 3.90 -9.45
C ARG A 187 -12.30 4.73 -10.74
N VAL A 188 -11.37 5.68 -10.83
CA VAL A 188 -11.22 6.54 -12.03
C VAL A 188 -10.85 5.72 -13.27
N TRP A 189 -9.99 4.72 -13.11
CA TRP A 189 -9.56 3.89 -14.24
C TRP A 189 -10.60 2.82 -14.62
N ASP A 190 -11.39 2.32 -13.66
CA ASP A 190 -12.55 1.48 -13.94
C ASP A 190 -13.62 2.23 -14.72
N GLU A 191 -13.89 3.50 -14.38
CA GLU A 191 -14.81 4.37 -15.14
C GLU A 191 -14.31 4.56 -16.58
N ARG A 192 -13.04 4.91 -16.77
CA ARG A 192 -12.43 5.07 -18.11
C ARG A 192 -12.47 3.78 -18.94
N LEU A 193 -12.19 2.63 -18.32
CA LEU A 193 -12.22 1.34 -18.99
C LEU A 193 -13.64 0.99 -19.43
N HIS A 194 -14.64 1.25 -18.57
CA HIS A 194 -16.04 1.01 -18.89
C HIS A 194 -16.54 1.88 -20.05
N GLU A 195 -16.18 3.16 -20.09
CA GLU A 195 -16.52 4.08 -21.19
C GLU A 195 -15.93 3.61 -22.53
N ILE A 196 -14.69 3.10 -22.51
CA ILE A 196 -14.02 2.57 -23.71
C ILE A 196 -14.70 1.28 -24.18
N ASP A 197 -14.98 0.34 -23.27
CA ASP A 197 -15.67 -0.91 -23.60
C ASP A 197 -17.07 -0.64 -24.17
N ALA A 198 -17.82 0.32 -23.61
CA ALA A 198 -19.12 0.73 -24.12
C ALA A 198 -19.02 1.34 -25.53
N SER A 199 -18.00 2.17 -25.77
CA SER A 199 -17.74 2.79 -27.07
C SER A 199 -17.34 1.75 -28.12
N GLU A 200 -16.51 0.77 -27.75
CA GLU A 200 -16.14 -0.34 -28.64
C GLU A 200 -17.34 -1.22 -29.01
N CYS A 201 -18.24 -1.50 -28.06
CA CYS A 201 -19.47 -2.24 -28.32
C CYS A 201 -20.38 -1.50 -29.31
N ALA A 202 -20.61 -0.19 -29.08
CA ALA A 202 -21.42 0.64 -29.97
C ALA A 202 -20.80 0.74 -31.39
N LEU A 203 -19.47 0.76 -31.50
CA LEU A 203 -18.78 0.77 -32.79
C LEU A 203 -18.94 -0.57 -33.52
N LYS A 204 -18.81 -1.70 -32.81
CA LYS A 204 -18.99 -3.05 -33.37
C LYS A 204 -20.43 -3.29 -33.83
N GLU A 205 -21.41 -2.78 -33.09
CA GLU A 205 -22.82 -2.84 -33.46
C GLU A 205 -23.07 -2.10 -34.78
N LYS A 206 -22.61 -0.85 -34.88
CA LYS A 206 -22.78 -0.05 -36.12
C LYS A 206 -22.03 -0.63 -37.32
N LEU A 207 -20.84 -1.18 -37.13
CA LEU A 207 -20.08 -1.83 -38.21
C LEU A 207 -20.65 -3.20 -38.61
N GLY A 208 -21.35 -3.88 -37.67
CA GLY A 208 -22.06 -5.13 -37.94
C GLY A 208 -23.41 -4.95 -38.62
N GLU A 209 -24.03 -3.77 -38.49
CA GLU A 209 -25.26 -3.38 -39.21
C GLU A 209 -24.99 -2.91 -40.66
N GLU A 210 -23.73 -2.70 -41.05
CA GLU A 210 -23.32 -2.33 -42.41
C GLU A 210 -22.94 -3.54 -43.31
N GLN A 211 -23.25 -4.78 -42.90
CA GLN A 211 -23.12 -6.00 -43.71
C GLN A 211 -24.48 -6.66 -43.99
#